data_AF-A0A1Y5E515-F1
#
_entry.id   AF-A0A1Y5E515-F1
#
_cell.length_a   1.000
_cell.length_b   1.000
_cell.length_c   1.000
_cell.angle_alpha   90.00
_cell.angle_beta   90.00
_cell.angle_gamma   90.00
#
_symmetry.space_group_name_H-M   'P 1'
#
loop_
_entity.id
_entity.type
_entity.pdbx_description
1 polymer ?
#
loop_
_entity_poly.entity_id
_entity_poly.type
_entity_poly.pdbx_seq_one_letter_code
_entity_poly.pdbx_strand_id
1 'polypeptide(L)'
;MIEEQENNPLHGLKLKTMITELVDFYGWEVLDAALTLDCFYHKPTIESCYKFLKKTEWASEKVENFYLYRFKRMPRANSSQYQLKPRERGFADGVLPREPHVLTVELVEEMRATATANYEAKKKKGSSKFNKRN
;
A
#
# COMPACT_ATOMS: atom_id res chain seq x y z
N MET A 1 -9.17 -6.29 -19.89
CA MET A 1 -10.32 -5.73 -20.66
C MET A 1 -11.04 -4.70 -19.80
N ILE A 2 -11.81 -3.78 -20.37
CA ILE A 2 -12.51 -2.72 -19.60
C ILE A 2 -13.38 -3.33 -18.48
N GLU A 3 -14.01 -4.48 -18.75
CA GLU A 3 -14.81 -5.25 -17.78
C GLU A 3 -14.04 -5.63 -16.50
N GLU A 4 -12.75 -5.96 -16.60
CA GLU A 4 -11.95 -6.29 -15.41
C GLU A 4 -11.68 -5.04 -14.56
N GLN A 5 -11.65 -3.86 -15.18
CA GLN A 5 -11.45 -2.59 -14.47
C GLN A 5 -12.69 -2.20 -13.65
N GLU A 6 -13.89 -2.56 -14.11
CA GLU A 6 -15.14 -2.34 -13.37
C GLU A 6 -15.16 -3.09 -12.02
N ASN A 7 -14.46 -4.22 -11.95
CA ASN A 7 -14.31 -5.02 -10.73
C ASN A 7 -13.30 -4.44 -9.72
N ASN A 8 -12.73 -3.26 -9.97
CA ASN A 8 -11.81 -2.62 -9.05
C ASN A 8 -12.56 -1.98 -7.86
N PRO A 9 -12.26 -2.33 -6.59
CA PRO A 9 -12.88 -1.72 -5.42
C PRO A 9 -12.68 -0.21 -5.29
N LEU A 10 -11.73 0.38 -6.03
CA LEU A 10 -11.51 1.82 -6.10
C LEU A 10 -12.43 2.53 -7.11
N HIS A 11 -13.13 1.79 -7.98
CA HIS A 11 -14.02 2.38 -8.98
C HIS A 11 -15.18 3.11 -8.28
N GLY A 12 -15.36 4.40 -8.59
CA GLY A 12 -16.35 5.25 -7.92
C GLY A 12 -16.03 5.63 -6.46
N LEU A 13 -14.99 5.06 -5.85
CA LEU A 13 -14.63 5.34 -4.46
C LEU A 13 -13.96 6.72 -4.33
N LYS A 14 -14.60 7.59 -3.53
CA LYS A 14 -14.08 8.92 -3.21
C LYS A 14 -12.87 8.79 -2.27
N LEU A 15 -11.81 9.55 -2.57
CA LEU A 15 -10.59 9.61 -1.77
C LEU A 15 -10.87 9.93 -0.29
N LYS A 16 -11.79 10.86 0.01
CA LYS A 16 -12.16 11.20 1.40
C LYS A 16 -12.76 10.00 2.14
N THR A 17 -13.65 9.25 1.49
CA THR A 17 -14.25 8.02 2.05
C THR A 17 -13.18 6.97 2.33
N MET A 18 -12.26 6.76 1.38
CA MET A 18 -11.16 5.81 1.55
C MET A 18 -10.28 6.16 2.76
N ILE A 19 -9.92 7.43 2.93
CA ILE A 19 -9.13 7.89 4.09
C ILE A 19 -9.91 7.64 5.39
N THR A 20 -11.20 7.98 5.43
CA THR A 20 -12.05 7.75 6.61
C THR A 20 -12.08 6.27 6.98
N GLU A 21 -12.35 5.37 6.04
CA GLU A 21 -12.36 3.93 6.32
C GLU A 21 -11.03 3.40 6.84
N LEU A 22 -9.91 3.88 6.29
CA LEU A 22 -8.58 3.50 6.75
C LEU A 22 -8.31 3.98 8.18
N VAL A 23 -8.68 5.21 8.50
CA VAL A 23 -8.47 5.81 9.83
C VAL A 23 -9.37 5.16 10.86
N ASP A 24 -10.63 4.89 10.51
CA ASP A 24 -11.60 4.27 11.41
C ASP A 24 -11.16 2.84 11.81
N PHE A 25 -10.50 2.12 10.89
CA PHE A 25 -10.02 0.76 11.16
C PHE A 25 -8.63 0.69 11.79
N TYR A 26 -7.65 1.46 11.27
CA TYR A 26 -6.25 1.36 11.68
C TYR A 26 -5.82 2.43 12.69
N GLY A 27 -6.49 3.58 12.71
CA GLY A 27 -6.01 4.77 13.41
C GLY A 27 -4.81 5.43 12.72
N TRP A 28 -4.45 6.61 13.19
CA TRP A 28 -3.40 7.43 12.59
C TRP A 28 -2.00 6.85 12.76
N GLU A 29 -1.70 6.33 13.96
CA GLU A 29 -0.36 5.82 14.31
C GLU A 29 0.03 4.61 13.45
N VAL A 30 -0.89 3.66 13.26
CA VAL A 30 -0.64 2.49 12.41
C VAL A 30 -0.49 2.89 10.95
N LEU A 31 -1.27 3.87 10.48
CA LEU A 31 -1.17 4.35 9.10
C LEU A 31 0.15 5.07 8.84
N ASP A 32 0.61 5.90 9.76
CA ASP A 32 1.93 6.52 9.67
C ASP A 32 3.04 5.46 9.73
N ALA A 33 2.96 4.54 10.70
CA ALA A 33 3.88 3.41 10.79
C ALA A 33 3.86 2.55 9.53
N ALA A 34 2.74 2.36 8.84
CA ALA A 34 2.67 1.54 7.63
C ALA A 34 3.13 2.28 6.38
N LEU A 35 2.72 3.54 6.21
CA LEU A 35 2.85 4.28 4.96
C LEU A 35 3.96 5.32 4.98
N THR A 36 4.40 5.78 6.16
CA THR A 36 5.37 6.88 6.35
C THR A 36 5.07 8.03 5.41
N LEU A 37 3.88 8.61 5.58
CA LEU A 37 3.42 9.76 4.80
C LEU A 37 3.16 10.91 5.77
N ASP A 38 3.69 12.08 5.44
CA ASP A 38 3.64 13.27 6.32
C ASP A 38 2.22 13.64 6.76
N CYS A 39 1.22 13.37 5.92
CA CYS A 39 -0.17 13.68 6.25
C CYS A 39 -0.74 12.86 7.42
N PHE A 40 -0.21 11.67 7.69
CA PHE A 40 -0.63 10.83 8.81
C PHE A 40 0.15 11.11 10.10
N TYR A 41 1.31 11.77 9.99
CA TYR A 41 2.17 12.12 11.13
C TYR A 41 1.89 13.54 11.67
N HIS A 42 1.84 14.55 10.79
CA HIS A 42 1.78 15.95 11.21
C HIS A 42 0.36 16.49 11.35
N LYS A 43 -0.18 16.50 12.58
CA LYS A 43 -1.55 16.98 12.91
C LYS A 43 -2.59 16.37 11.96
N PRO A 44 -2.73 15.04 11.98
CA PRO A 44 -3.54 14.34 11.00
C PRO A 44 -5.02 14.72 11.16
N THR A 45 -5.63 15.12 10.05
CA THR A 45 -7.08 15.26 9.92
C THR A 45 -7.50 14.71 8.57
N ILE A 46 -8.76 14.28 8.44
CA ILE A 46 -9.29 13.79 7.17
C ILE A 46 -9.12 14.85 6.06
N GLU A 47 -9.33 16.14 6.38
CA GLU A 47 -9.23 17.22 5.41
C GLU A 47 -7.80 17.55 5.00
N SER A 48 -6.86 17.60 5.95
CA SER A 48 -5.44 17.82 5.63
C SER A 48 -4.89 16.67 4.80
N CYS A 49 -5.22 15.42 5.15
CA CYS A 49 -4.86 14.24 4.37
C CYS A 49 -5.45 14.28 2.97
N TYR A 50 -6.74 14.57 2.83
CA TYR A 50 -7.40 14.67 1.53
C TYR A 50 -6.74 15.74 0.65
N LYS A 51 -6.45 16.93 1.20
CA LYS A 51 -5.77 18.00 0.47
C LYS A 51 -4.36 17.61 0.06
N PHE A 52 -3.61 16.92 0.92
CA PHE A 52 -2.26 16.42 0.62
C PHE A 52 -2.28 15.36 -0.48
N LEU A 53 -3.09 14.31 -0.33
CA LEU A 53 -3.18 13.20 -1.29
C LEU A 53 -3.69 13.67 -2.66
N LYS A 54 -4.56 14.68 -2.71
CA LYS A 54 -4.99 15.29 -3.98
C LYS A 54 -3.86 16.01 -4.73
N LYS A 55 -2.87 16.55 -4.02
CA LYS A 55 -1.73 17.28 -4.62
C LYS A 55 -0.55 16.36 -4.94
N THR A 56 -0.40 15.27 -4.19
CA THR A 56 0.74 14.38 -4.26
C THR A 56 0.32 13.03 -4.82
N GLU A 57 0.35 12.90 -6.15
CA GLU A 57 -0.20 11.74 -6.88
C GLU A 57 0.41 10.41 -6.42
N TRP A 58 1.75 10.32 -6.35
CA TRP A 58 2.43 9.10 -5.89
C TRP A 58 2.00 8.68 -4.48
N ALA A 59 1.65 9.64 -3.61
CA ALA A 59 1.17 9.35 -2.26
C ALA A 59 -0.28 8.84 -2.29
N SER A 60 -1.14 9.43 -3.13
CA SER A 60 -2.49 8.90 -3.38
C SER A 60 -2.42 7.45 -3.87
N GLU A 61 -1.57 7.16 -4.86
CA GLU A 61 -1.38 5.81 -5.38
C GLU A 61 -0.84 4.86 -4.29
N LYS A 62 0.06 5.32 -3.41
CA LYS A 62 0.56 4.53 -2.29
C LYS A 62 -0.56 4.15 -1.32
N VAL A 63 -1.43 5.09 -0.98
CA VAL A 63 -2.60 4.86 -0.11
C VAL A 63 -3.61 3.93 -0.80
N GLU A 64 -3.87 4.11 -2.09
CA GLU A 64 -4.77 3.24 -2.86
C GLU A 64 -4.25 1.80 -2.96
N ASN A 65 -2.95 1.62 -3.18
CA ASN A 65 -2.32 0.30 -3.13
C ASN A 65 -2.49 -0.35 -1.75
N PHE A 66 -2.28 0.42 -0.68
CA PHE A 66 -2.47 -0.07 0.67
C PHE A 66 -3.93 -0.47 0.93
N TYR A 67 -4.87 0.35 0.49
CA TYR A 67 -6.29 0.06 0.58
C TYR A 67 -6.65 -1.23 -0.16
N LEU A 68 -6.19 -1.42 -1.40
CA LEU A 68 -6.44 -2.65 -2.15
C LEU A 68 -5.88 -3.91 -1.48
N TYR A 69 -4.61 -3.88 -1.07
CA TYR A 69 -3.90 -5.10 -0.66
C TYR A 69 -3.92 -5.39 0.83
N ARG A 70 -4.07 -4.37 1.68
CA ARG A 70 -4.15 -4.55 3.15
C ARG A 70 -5.58 -4.45 3.65
N PHE A 71 -6.34 -3.46 3.18
CA PHE A 71 -7.69 -3.23 3.66
C PHE A 71 -8.75 -4.10 2.95
N LYS A 72 -8.71 -4.19 1.62
CA LYS A 72 -9.62 -5.06 0.83
C LYS A 72 -9.02 -6.45 0.55
N ARG A 73 -7.74 -6.65 0.87
CA ARG A 73 -6.97 -7.90 0.68
C ARG A 73 -7.15 -8.54 -0.71
N MET A 74 -7.18 -7.68 -1.74
CA MET A 74 -7.29 -8.10 -3.12
C MET A 74 -6.05 -8.89 -3.57
N PRO A 75 -6.16 -9.72 -4.61
CA PRO A 75 -5.01 -10.41 -5.21
C PRO A 75 -3.92 -9.43 -5.64
N ARG A 76 -2.66 -9.78 -5.43
CA ARG A 76 -1.53 -8.92 -5.82
C ARG A 76 -1.46 -8.80 -7.34
N ALA A 77 -1.09 -7.60 -7.80
CA ALA A 77 -0.84 -7.35 -9.21
C ALA A 77 0.32 -8.21 -9.73
N ASN A 78 0.26 -8.58 -11.01
CA ASN A 78 1.41 -9.15 -11.72
C ASN A 78 2.40 -8.05 -12.16
N SER A 79 3.56 -8.44 -12.70
CA SER A 79 4.62 -7.51 -13.12
C SER A 79 4.17 -6.44 -14.10
N SER A 80 3.28 -6.79 -15.05
CA SER A 80 2.77 -5.86 -16.05
C SER A 80 1.75 -4.89 -15.44
N GLN A 81 0.89 -5.39 -14.55
CA GLN A 81 -0.10 -4.58 -13.83
C GLN A 81 0.54 -3.57 -12.87
N TYR A 82 1.73 -3.85 -12.34
CA TYR A 82 2.46 -2.89 -11.52
C TYR A 82 2.89 -1.62 -12.28
N GLN A 83 2.92 -1.66 -13.61
CA GLN A 83 3.17 -0.46 -14.43
C GLN A 83 1.93 0.46 -14.52
N LEU A 84 0.75 -0.07 -14.21
CA LEU A 84 -0.51 0.68 -14.24
C LEU A 84 -0.81 1.30 -12.88
N LYS A 85 -1.57 2.40 -12.89
CA LYS A 85 -2.04 3.04 -11.66
C LYS A 85 -3.02 2.13 -10.91
N PRO A 86 -3.14 2.23 -9.58
CA PRO A 86 -4.04 1.38 -8.80
C PRO A 86 -5.49 1.36 -9.29
N ARG A 87 -6.01 2.50 -9.77
CA ARG A 87 -7.38 2.63 -10.32
C ARG A 87 -7.56 2.10 -11.74
N GLU A 88 -6.47 1.89 -12.47
CA GLU A 88 -6.48 1.36 -13.84
C GLU A 88 -6.30 -0.16 -13.87
N ARG A 89 -5.97 -0.76 -12.73
CA ARG A 89 -5.85 -2.21 -12.60
C ARG A 89 -7.23 -2.84 -12.56
N GLY A 90 -7.40 -3.92 -13.31
CA GLY A 90 -8.57 -4.77 -13.22
C GLY A 90 -8.37 -5.99 -12.33
N PHE A 91 -9.48 -6.53 -11.83
CA PHE A 91 -9.52 -7.82 -11.13
C PHE A 91 -10.44 -8.78 -11.88
N ALA A 92 -10.13 -10.07 -11.80
CA ALA A 92 -10.95 -11.11 -12.41
C ALA A 92 -12.36 -11.12 -11.80
N ASP A 93 -13.34 -11.53 -12.60
CA ASP A 93 -14.72 -11.68 -12.15
C ASP A 93 -14.84 -12.67 -10.98
N GLY A 94 -15.74 -12.38 -10.04
CA GLY A 94 -15.94 -13.18 -8.82
C GLY A 94 -14.91 -12.98 -7.70
N VAL A 95 -13.87 -12.16 -7.91
CA VAL A 95 -12.93 -11.79 -6.83
C VAL A 95 -13.55 -10.71 -5.95
N LEU A 96 -13.98 -11.10 -4.75
CA LEU A 96 -14.57 -10.17 -3.78
C LEU A 96 -13.54 -9.67 -2.76
N PRO A 97 -13.67 -8.41 -2.30
CA PRO A 97 -12.90 -7.92 -1.15
C PRO A 97 -13.12 -8.78 0.10
N ARG A 98 -12.06 -8.93 0.90
CA ARG A 98 -12.12 -9.59 2.19
C ARG A 98 -11.99 -8.58 3.32
N GLU A 99 -12.22 -9.06 4.54
CA GLU A 99 -12.03 -8.27 5.76
C GLU A 99 -10.62 -7.70 5.86
N PRO A 100 -10.46 -6.48 6.40
CA PRO A 100 -9.16 -5.83 6.50
C PRO A 100 -8.14 -6.64 7.31
N HIS A 101 -6.90 -6.61 6.86
CA HIS A 101 -5.80 -7.23 7.59
C HIS A 101 -5.42 -6.36 8.77
N VAL A 102 -5.61 -6.84 9.99
CA VAL A 102 -5.22 -6.14 11.23
C VAL A 102 -3.72 -5.90 11.24
N LEU A 103 -3.32 -4.66 11.54
CA LEU A 103 -1.94 -4.23 11.69
C LEU A 103 -1.78 -3.49 13.02
N THR A 104 -0.72 -3.82 13.75
CA THR A 104 -0.26 -3.05 14.92
C THR A 104 1.03 -2.32 14.55
N VAL A 105 1.37 -1.25 15.27
CA VAL A 105 2.63 -0.52 15.06
C VAL A 105 3.83 -1.47 15.21
N GLU A 106 3.82 -2.29 16.26
CA GLU A 106 4.86 -3.30 16.54
C GLU A 106 5.05 -4.27 15.36
N LEU A 107 3.95 -4.85 14.85
CA LEU A 107 4.02 -5.77 13.71
C LEU A 107 4.60 -5.09 12.47
N VAL A 108 4.24 -3.84 12.23
CA VAL A 108 4.75 -3.08 11.09
C VAL A 108 6.25 -2.81 11.22
N GLU A 109 6.73 -2.51 12.43
CA GLU A 109 8.16 -2.34 12.73
C GLU A 109 8.94 -3.65 12.56
N GLU A 110 8.40 -4.78 13.04
CA GLU A 110 9.00 -6.11 12.84
C GLU A 110 9.10 -6.46 11.34
N MET A 111 8.06 -6.17 10.56
CA MET A 111 8.05 -6.37 9.11
C MET A 111 9.15 -5.54 8.43
N ARG A 112 9.37 -4.30 8.89
CA ARG A 112 10.44 -3.42 8.38
C ARG A 112 11.81 -3.94 8.75
N ALA A 113 12.02 -4.31 10.01
CA ALA A 113 13.28 -4.87 10.48
C ALA A 113 13.65 -6.14 9.71
N THR A 114 12.68 -7.03 9.51
CA THR A 114 12.83 -8.25 8.71
C THR A 114 13.18 -7.94 7.25
N ALA A 115 12.52 -6.96 6.63
CA ALA A 115 12.82 -6.53 5.26
C ALA A 115 14.24 -5.97 5.13
N THR A 116 14.68 -5.14 6.08
CA THR A 116 16.05 -4.58 6.13
C THR A 116 17.09 -5.70 6.28
N ALA A 117 16.90 -6.62 7.23
CA ALA A 117 17.80 -7.75 7.44
C ALA A 117 17.91 -8.64 6.18
N ASN A 118 16.77 -8.91 5.50
CA ASN A 118 16.75 -9.66 4.25
C ASN A 118 17.50 -8.95 3.12
N TYR A 119 17.36 -7.64 3.01
CA TYR A 119 18.09 -6.82 2.05
C TYR A 119 19.61 -6.87 2.32
N GLU A 120 20.03 -6.69 3.58
CA GLU A 120 21.44 -6.77 3.98
C GLU A 120 22.05 -8.14 3.70
N ALA A 121 21.33 -9.22 4.03
CA ALA A 121 21.78 -10.59 3.77
C ALA A 121 21.96 -10.85 2.26
N LYS A 122 21.04 -10.36 1.41
CA LYS A 122 21.17 -10.45 -0.05
C LYS A 122 22.35 -9.65 -0.57
N LYS A 123 22.59 -8.44 -0.05
CA LYS A 123 23.74 -7.60 -0.41
C LYS A 123 25.07 -8.29 -0.08
N LYS A 124 25.20 -8.88 1.11
CA LYS A 124 26.39 -9.65 1.52
C LYS A 124 26.64 -10.86 0.61
N LYS A 125 25.60 -11.61 0.25
CA LYS A 125 25.71 -12.75 -0.69
C LYS A 125 26.12 -12.32 -2.10
N GLY A 126 25.60 -11.20 -2.59
CA GLY A 126 26.00 -10.62 -3.89
C GLY A 126 27.47 -10.20 -3.93
N SER A 127 27.95 -9.54 -2.87
CA SER A 127 29.35 -9.13 -2.72
C SER A 127 30.31 -10.32 -2.63
N SER A 128 29.96 -11.37 -1.87
CA SER A 128 30.77 -12.60 -1.76
C SER A 128 30.93 -13.33 -3.11
N LYS A 129 29.90 -13.29 -3.98
CA LYS A 129 29.93 -13.93 -5.31
C LYS A 129 30.85 -13.20 -6.30
N PHE A 130 31.05 -11.90 -6.14
CA PHE A 130 31.96 -11.10 -6.96
C PHE A 130 33.43 -11.35 -6.57
N ASN A 131 33.73 -11.40 -5.26
CA ASN A 131 35.10 -11.59 -4.77
C ASN A 131 35.69 -13.00 -4.99
N LYS A 132 34.86 -13.99 -5.38
CA LYS A 132 35.28 -15.39 -5.63
C LYS A 132 35.61 -15.68 -7.11
N ARG A 133 35.54 -14.67 -7.98
CA ARG A 133 35.73 -14.80 -9.44
C ARG A 133 37.01 -14.15 -9.97
N ASN A 134 37.88 -13.68 -9.08
CA ASN A 134 39.22 -13.17 -9.41
C ASN A 134 40.29 -14.14 -8.90
#